data_AF-A0A8D5U5F7-F1
#
_entry.id   AF-A0A8D5U5F7-F1
#
_cell.length_a   1.000
_cell.length_b   1.000
_cell.length_c   1.000
_cell.angle_alpha   90.00
_cell.angle_beta   90.00
_cell.angle_gamma   90.00
#
_symmetry.space_group_name_H-M   'P 1'
#
loop_
_entity.id
_entity.type
_entity.pdbx_description
1 polymer ?
#
loop_
_entity_poly.entity_id
_entity_poly.type
_entity_poly.pdbx_seq_one_letter_code
_entity_poly.pdbx_strand_id
1 'polypeptide(L)'
;MARIEIYTNLLEFRNSISRYILGDINEDGWYNITGIEGQYLYKQIGNYVILVSKDFPSNKLKELEEVKLERLAEVLEKPGNVKYVLTLELKDDTLSTTEELCLTPFPGLDLVNDIIKDFQFEENENGCLSLKSDAKSLKSGIENVIRGLSLYFKIISEQEDIALKVASTFNEPQH
;
A
#
# COMPACT_ATOMS: atom_id res chain seq x y z
N MET A 1 12.25 4.79 11.75
CA MET A 1 10.99 4.11 11.42
C MET A 1 11.13 3.76 9.97
N ALA A 2 11.12 2.47 9.66
CA ALA A 2 11.57 2.03 8.35
C ALA A 2 10.46 2.23 7.32
N ARG A 3 10.77 2.95 6.24
CA ARG A 3 9.85 3.22 5.13
C ARG A 3 10.07 2.21 4.02
N ILE A 4 8.99 1.75 3.42
CA ILE A 4 8.98 0.83 2.28
C ILE A 4 8.09 1.44 1.21
N GLU A 5 8.57 1.48 -0.02
CA GLU A 5 7.81 1.94 -1.17
C GLU A 5 7.84 0.86 -2.25
N ILE A 6 6.66 0.44 -2.69
CA ILE A 6 6.52 -0.59 -3.71
C ILE A 6 5.93 0.05 -4.96
N TYR A 7 6.76 0.23 -5.96
CA TYR A 7 6.39 0.83 -7.24
C TYR A 7 5.83 -0.23 -8.18
N THR A 8 4.63 0.01 -8.70
CA THR A 8 4.00 -0.82 -9.76
C THR A 8 4.34 -0.33 -11.17
N ASN A 9 4.93 0.87 -11.27
CA ASN A 9 5.32 1.48 -12.54
C ASN A 9 6.82 1.85 -12.54
N LEU A 10 7.58 1.22 -13.45
CA LEU A 10 9.03 1.44 -13.56
C LEU A 10 9.42 2.86 -14.00
N LEU A 11 8.58 3.52 -14.79
CA LEU A 11 8.84 4.89 -15.22
C LEU A 11 8.68 5.85 -14.04
N GLU A 12 7.62 5.67 -13.24
CA GLU A 12 7.42 6.44 -12.02
C GLU A 12 8.56 6.24 -11.03
N PHE A 13 9.04 5.01 -10.85
CA PHE A 13 10.24 4.75 -10.05
C PHE A 13 11.45 5.54 -10.59
N ARG A 14 11.77 5.44 -11.88
CA ARG A 14 12.92 6.17 -12.47
C ARG A 14 12.79 7.68 -12.31
N ASN A 15 11.59 8.22 -12.44
CA ASN A 15 11.33 9.64 -12.22
C ASN A 15 11.58 10.02 -10.76
N SER A 16 11.11 9.21 -9.80
CA SER A 16 11.27 9.44 -8.36
C SER A 16 12.75 9.49 -7.93
N ILE A 17 13.60 8.64 -8.53
CA ILE A 17 15.03 8.59 -8.21
C ILE A 17 15.92 9.37 -9.18
N SER A 18 15.35 10.16 -10.09
CA SER A 18 16.09 10.81 -11.19
C SER A 18 17.23 11.75 -10.75
N ARG A 19 17.16 12.27 -9.53
CA ARG A 19 18.17 13.17 -8.93
C ARG A 19 19.07 12.46 -7.91
N TYR A 20 18.90 11.16 -7.72
CA TYR A 20 19.67 10.41 -6.74
C TYR A 20 21.02 10.02 -7.32
N ILE A 21 22.02 9.97 -6.45
CA ILE A 21 23.34 9.43 -6.76
C ILE A 21 23.27 7.91 -6.59
N LEU A 22 23.56 7.17 -7.67
CA LEU A 22 23.66 5.72 -7.63
C LEU A 22 24.98 5.33 -6.96
N GLY A 23 24.89 4.47 -5.94
CA GLY A 23 26.03 3.88 -5.24
C GLY A 23 26.22 2.40 -5.59
N ASP A 24 26.95 1.70 -4.72
CA ASP A 24 27.30 0.30 -4.90
C ASP A 24 26.11 -0.64 -4.68
N ILE A 25 26.26 -1.87 -5.15
CA ILE A 25 25.33 -2.97 -4.90
C ILE A 25 25.79 -3.71 -3.63
N ASN A 26 24.89 -3.97 -2.69
CA ASN A 26 25.21 -4.75 -1.49
C ASN A 26 25.31 -6.26 -1.78
N GLU A 27 25.71 -7.05 -0.79
CA GLU A 27 25.90 -8.50 -0.93
C GLU A 27 24.61 -9.25 -1.33
N ASP A 28 23.45 -8.72 -0.96
CA ASP A 28 22.13 -9.27 -1.29
C ASP A 28 21.57 -8.78 -2.64
N GLY A 29 22.35 -8.01 -3.41
CA GLY A 29 21.96 -7.52 -4.73
C GLY A 29 21.02 -6.30 -4.73
N TRP A 30 20.98 -5.55 -3.62
CA TRP A 30 20.25 -4.28 -3.50
C TRP A 30 21.15 -3.10 -3.85
N TYR A 31 20.62 -2.14 -4.61
CA TYR A 31 21.33 -0.94 -5.03
C TYR A 31 21.23 0.15 -3.96
N ASN A 32 22.37 0.68 -3.55
CA ASN A 32 22.41 1.87 -2.70
C ASN A 32 22.14 3.12 -3.54
N ILE A 33 21.27 4.00 -3.07
CA ILE A 33 21.07 5.32 -3.66
C ILE A 33 21.06 6.41 -2.59
N THR A 34 21.56 7.59 -2.93
CA THR A 34 21.57 8.75 -2.03
C THR A 34 20.87 9.93 -2.69
N GLY A 35 19.81 10.41 -2.07
CA GLY A 35 19.08 11.62 -2.46
C GLY A 35 19.20 12.71 -1.40
N ILE A 36 18.52 13.82 -1.64
CA ILE A 36 18.46 14.95 -0.70
C ILE A 36 17.80 14.53 0.62
N GLU A 37 16.81 13.63 0.54
CA GLU A 37 16.04 13.16 1.70
C GLU A 37 16.77 12.09 2.51
N GLY A 38 17.86 11.53 1.99
CA GLY A 38 18.67 10.55 2.68
C GLY A 38 19.15 9.41 1.80
N GLN A 39 19.45 8.29 2.45
CA GLN A 39 19.97 7.09 1.81
C GLN A 39 18.93 5.99 1.80
N TYR A 40 18.87 5.26 0.69
CA TYR A 40 17.89 4.23 0.45
C TYR A 40 18.54 3.04 -0.26
N LEU A 41 17.86 1.90 -0.17
CA LEU A 41 18.17 0.68 -0.91
C LEU A 41 17.01 0.39 -1.84
N TYR A 42 17.29 -0.01 -3.09
CA TYR A 42 16.23 -0.52 -3.97
C TYR A 42 16.61 -1.81 -4.67
N LYS A 43 15.59 -2.58 -5.05
CA LYS A 43 15.73 -3.77 -5.88
C LYS A 43 14.53 -3.91 -6.80
N GLN A 44 14.78 -4.23 -8.07
CA GLN A 44 13.74 -4.58 -9.02
C GLN A 44 13.43 -6.08 -8.91
N ILE A 45 12.14 -6.42 -8.74
CA ILE A 45 11.64 -7.79 -8.62
C ILE A 45 10.51 -7.95 -9.64
N GLY A 46 10.80 -8.66 -10.72
CA GLY A 46 9.88 -8.76 -11.86
C GLY A 46 9.55 -7.38 -12.44
N ASN A 47 8.27 -7.00 -12.39
CA ASN A 47 7.76 -5.72 -12.88
C ASN A 47 7.64 -4.65 -11.79
N TYR A 48 8.04 -4.96 -10.55
CA TYR A 48 7.95 -4.05 -9.40
C TYR A 48 9.34 -3.57 -9.00
N VAL A 49 9.39 -2.41 -8.36
CA VAL A 49 10.60 -1.97 -7.64
C VAL A 49 10.24 -1.74 -6.20
N ILE A 50 11.03 -2.32 -5.31
CA ILE A 50 10.93 -2.07 -3.87
C ILE A 50 12.06 -1.14 -3.48
N LEU A 51 11.72 -0.02 -2.86
CA LEU A 51 12.63 0.95 -2.27
C LEU A 51 12.42 0.93 -0.76
N VAL A 52 13.51 0.90 0.01
CA VAL A 52 13.46 0.96 1.48
C VAL A 52 14.43 2.02 2.00
N SER A 53 14.07 2.66 3.12
CA SER A 53 14.97 3.58 3.81
C SER A 53 16.20 2.86 4.38
N LYS A 54 17.30 3.59 4.59
CA LYS A 54 18.54 3.01 5.13
C LYS A 54 18.40 2.36 6.52
N ASP A 55 17.46 2.84 7.34
CA ASP A 55 17.19 2.27 8.66
C ASP A 55 16.34 0.99 8.61
N PHE A 56 16.00 0.51 7.41
CA PHE A 56 15.29 -0.75 7.22
C PHE A 56 16.13 -1.95 7.68
N PRO A 57 15.56 -2.91 8.45
CA PRO A 57 16.30 -4.05 8.97
C PRO A 57 16.83 -4.97 7.85
N SER A 58 18.15 -5.08 7.73
CA SER A 58 18.79 -5.87 6.66
C SER A 58 18.35 -7.34 6.66
N ASN A 59 18.10 -7.92 7.83
CA ASN A 59 17.60 -9.30 7.97
C ASN A 59 16.19 -9.52 7.40
N LYS A 60 15.41 -8.46 7.15
CA LYS A 60 14.08 -8.52 6.53
C LYS A 60 14.09 -8.28 5.01
N LEU A 61 15.23 -7.91 4.41
CA LEU A 61 15.32 -7.62 2.97
C LEU A 61 14.94 -8.83 2.12
N LYS A 62 15.37 -10.03 2.52
CA LYS A 62 15.06 -11.26 1.80
C LYS A 62 13.56 -11.57 1.76
N GLU A 63 12.83 -11.23 2.83
CA GLU A 63 11.37 -11.44 2.88
C GLU A 63 10.63 -10.57 1.84
N LEU A 64 11.15 -9.37 1.52
CA LEU A 64 10.57 -8.49 0.50
C LEU A 64 10.62 -9.11 -0.90
N GLU A 65 11.65 -9.91 -1.18
CA GLU A 65 11.83 -10.58 -2.47
C GLU A 65 10.83 -11.72 -2.68
N GLU A 66 10.22 -12.22 -1.61
CA GLU A 66 9.27 -13.33 -1.62
C GLU A 66 7.81 -12.89 -1.61
N VAL A 67 7.54 -11.58 -1.58
CA VAL A 67 6.18 -11.02 -1.55
C VAL A 67 5.47 -11.24 -2.88
N LYS A 68 4.23 -11.70 -2.83
CA LYS A 68 3.36 -11.75 -4.01
C LYS A 68 2.70 -10.41 -4.27
N LEU A 69 3.16 -9.72 -5.31
CA LEU A 69 2.69 -8.38 -5.69
C LEU A 69 1.70 -8.38 -6.87
N GLU A 70 1.32 -9.55 -7.38
CA GLU A 70 0.52 -9.74 -8.61
C GLU A 70 -0.76 -8.87 -8.64
N ARG A 71 -1.44 -8.73 -7.50
CA ARG A 71 -2.70 -7.97 -7.38
C ARG A 71 -2.50 -6.51 -7.02
N LEU A 72 -1.26 -6.08 -6.71
CA LEU A 72 -1.02 -4.73 -6.22
C LEU A 72 -1.37 -3.68 -7.28
N ALA A 73 -0.99 -3.91 -8.55
CA ALA A 73 -1.33 -3.00 -9.64
C ALA A 73 -2.86 -2.87 -9.81
N GLU A 74 -3.59 -4.00 -9.81
CA GLU A 74 -5.07 -3.99 -9.91
C GLU A 74 -5.76 -3.23 -8.78
N VAL A 75 -5.11 -3.17 -7.61
CA VAL A 75 -5.61 -2.52 -6.41
C VAL A 75 -5.30 -1.02 -6.40
N LEU A 76 -4.10 -0.62 -6.84
CA LEU A 76 -3.68 0.78 -6.82
C LEU A 76 -4.16 1.57 -8.06
N GLU A 77 -4.37 0.91 -9.19
CA GLU A 77 -4.73 1.54 -10.46
C GLU A 77 -6.25 1.57 -10.66
N LYS A 78 -7.01 1.94 -9.62
CA LYS A 78 -8.46 2.10 -9.73
C LYS A 78 -8.82 3.37 -10.50
N PRO A 79 -9.82 3.33 -11.41
CA PRO A 79 -10.31 4.51 -12.10
C PRO A 79 -10.68 5.62 -11.10
N GLY A 80 -10.24 6.85 -11.38
CA GLY A 80 -10.51 8.01 -10.51
C GLY A 80 -9.54 8.20 -9.33
N ASN A 81 -8.74 7.18 -8.97
CA ASN A 81 -7.72 7.30 -7.92
C ASN A 81 -6.51 6.40 -8.23
N VAL A 82 -5.82 6.67 -9.34
CA VAL A 82 -4.66 5.90 -9.76
C VAL A 82 -3.44 6.28 -8.91
N LYS A 83 -2.86 5.28 -8.24
CA LYS A 83 -1.59 5.37 -7.54
C LYS A 83 -0.61 4.38 -8.15
N TYR A 84 0.66 4.74 -8.24
CA TYR A 84 1.72 3.89 -8.79
C TYR A 84 2.71 3.38 -7.74
N VAL A 85 2.49 3.78 -6.49
CA VAL A 85 3.34 3.43 -5.36
C VAL A 85 2.45 3.09 -4.17
N LEU A 86 2.75 1.95 -3.54
CA LEU A 86 2.26 1.64 -2.21
C LEU A 86 3.34 2.03 -1.22
N THR A 87 3.05 3.03 -0.40
CA THR A 87 3.92 3.52 0.66
C THR A 87 3.50 2.90 2.00
N LEU A 88 4.48 2.33 2.69
CA LEU A 88 4.30 1.60 3.95
C LEU A 88 5.34 2.03 4.97
N GLU A 89 4.98 1.90 6.23
CA GLU A 89 5.87 2.09 7.37
C GLU A 89 5.89 0.84 8.24
N LEU A 90 7.09 0.45 8.64
CA LEU A 90 7.33 -0.64 9.57
C LEU A 90 7.79 -0.06 10.91
N LYS A 91 6.99 -0.28 11.95
CA LYS A 91 7.27 0.12 13.33
C LYS A 91 6.86 -0.98 14.30
N ASP A 92 7.79 -1.43 15.14
CA ASP A 92 7.52 -2.42 16.20
C ASP A 92 6.76 -3.66 15.69
N ASP A 93 7.21 -4.22 14.56
CA ASP A 93 6.57 -5.34 13.83
C ASP A 93 5.13 -5.09 13.39
N THR A 94 4.69 -3.84 13.32
CA THR A 94 3.44 -3.44 12.67
C THR A 94 3.76 -2.77 11.35
N LEU A 95 3.08 -3.19 10.30
CA LEU A 95 3.13 -2.58 8.98
C LEU A 95 1.87 -1.73 8.79
N SER A 96 2.04 -0.47 8.39
CA SER A 96 0.93 0.44 8.12
C SER A 96 1.06 1.14 6.79
N THR A 97 -0.05 1.38 6.09
CA THR A 97 -0.07 2.32 4.95
C THR A 97 0.14 3.75 5.45
N THR A 98 0.87 4.54 4.69
CA THR A 98 1.15 5.94 5.06
C THR A 98 0.04 6.90 4.60
N GLU A 99 0.11 8.16 5.06
CA GLU A 99 -0.89 9.18 4.75
C GLU A 99 -0.97 9.53 3.26
N GLU A 100 0.06 9.27 2.47
CA GLU A 100 0.04 9.48 1.01
C GLU A 100 -1.03 8.64 0.29
N LEU A 101 -1.49 7.56 0.92
CA LEU A 101 -2.60 6.76 0.42
C LEU A 101 -3.96 7.33 0.83
N CYS A 102 -4.08 7.92 2.03
CA CYS A 102 -5.28 8.48 2.66
C CYS A 102 -6.61 7.92 2.11
N LEU A 103 -7.06 6.79 2.65
CA LEU A 103 -8.34 6.21 2.27
C LEU A 103 -9.49 6.96 2.97
N THR A 104 -10.66 7.02 2.34
CA THR A 104 -11.84 7.67 2.92
C THR A 104 -12.59 6.70 3.83
N PRO A 105 -12.97 7.08 5.06
CA PRO A 105 -13.82 6.26 5.91
C PRO A 105 -15.15 5.92 5.21
N PHE A 106 -15.67 4.71 5.46
CA PHE A 106 -16.91 4.22 4.85
C PHE A 106 -17.88 3.67 5.91
N PRO A 107 -19.20 3.65 5.63
CA PRO A 107 -20.19 3.10 6.56
C PRO A 107 -19.97 1.61 6.84
N GLY A 108 -20.03 1.20 8.11
CA GLY A 108 -19.84 -0.18 8.55
C GLY A 108 -18.37 -0.60 8.73
N LEU A 109 -17.45 0.37 8.82
CA LEU A 109 -16.03 0.14 9.11
C LEU A 109 -15.80 -0.71 10.37
N ASP A 110 -16.56 -0.41 11.44
CA ASP A 110 -16.57 -1.14 12.70
C ASP A 110 -16.93 -2.61 12.51
N LEU A 111 -18.00 -2.88 11.77
CA LEU A 111 -18.44 -4.25 11.45
C LEU A 111 -17.38 -5.02 10.66
N VAL A 112 -16.68 -4.34 9.76
CA VAL A 112 -15.60 -4.94 8.97
C VAL A 112 -14.41 -5.28 9.86
N ASN A 113 -14.00 -4.35 10.73
CA ASN A 113 -12.91 -4.56 11.69
C ASN A 113 -13.21 -5.70 12.67
N ASP A 114 -14.47 -5.89 13.08
CA ASP A 114 -14.88 -6.99 13.97
C ASP A 114 -14.76 -8.39 13.32
N ILE A 115 -14.87 -8.47 11.99
CA ILE A 115 -14.81 -9.73 11.25
C ILE A 115 -13.36 -10.10 10.89
N ILE A 116 -12.53 -9.11 10.57
CA ILE A 116 -11.18 -9.32 10.05
C ILE A 116 -10.17 -9.42 11.18
N LYS A 117 -9.28 -10.40 11.11
CA LYS A 117 -8.28 -10.63 12.17
C LYS A 117 -6.85 -10.30 11.77
N ASP A 118 -6.53 -10.36 10.47
CA ASP A 118 -5.13 -10.26 10.03
C ASP A 118 -4.71 -8.82 9.71
N PHE A 119 -5.67 -7.90 9.55
CA PHE A 119 -5.42 -6.46 9.39
C PHE A 119 -6.59 -5.68 9.96
N GLN A 120 -6.36 -4.39 10.23
CA GLN A 120 -7.34 -3.47 10.77
C GLN A 120 -7.30 -2.16 10.01
N PHE A 121 -8.44 -1.50 9.92
CA PHE A 121 -8.54 -0.14 9.43
C PHE A 121 -8.58 0.83 10.60
N GLU A 122 -7.71 1.84 10.60
CA GLU A 122 -7.65 2.86 11.64
C GLU A 122 -7.68 4.25 11.03
N GLU A 123 -8.62 5.08 11.48
CA GLU A 123 -8.73 6.48 11.10
C GLU A 123 -7.75 7.32 11.93
N ASN A 124 -6.96 8.16 11.25
CA ASN A 124 -6.08 9.13 11.91
C ASN A 124 -6.81 10.44 12.23
N GLU A 125 -6.12 11.36 12.91
CA GLU A 125 -6.68 12.67 13.29
C GLU A 125 -7.10 13.54 12.09
N ASN A 126 -6.56 13.24 10.90
CA ASN A 126 -6.84 13.96 9.66
C ASN A 126 -8.05 13.37 8.90
N GLY A 127 -8.73 12.36 9.44
CA GLY A 127 -9.85 11.67 8.79
C GLY A 127 -9.41 10.73 7.66
N CYS A 128 -8.13 10.39 7.59
CA CYS A 128 -7.59 9.41 6.66
C CYS A 128 -7.61 8.03 7.30
N LEU A 129 -8.18 7.07 6.59
CA LEU A 129 -8.14 5.67 6.97
C LEU A 129 -6.81 5.04 6.52
N SER A 130 -6.13 4.42 7.48
CA SER A 130 -4.91 3.65 7.28
C SER A 130 -5.18 2.16 7.49
N LEU A 131 -4.45 1.31 6.77
CA LEU A 131 -4.47 -0.13 6.98
C LEU A 131 -3.27 -0.53 7.82
N LYS A 132 -3.50 -1.31 8.88
CA LYS A 132 -2.47 -1.86 9.75
C LYS A 132 -2.52 -3.38 9.76
N SER A 133 -1.36 -4.02 9.71
CA SER A 133 -1.21 -5.47 9.84
C SER A 133 -0.05 -5.79 10.77
N ASP A 134 -0.22 -6.85 11.57
CA ASP A 134 0.91 -7.50 12.23
C ASP A 134 1.89 -8.01 11.16
N ALA A 135 3.18 -7.80 11.38
CA ALA A 135 4.28 -8.05 10.46
C ALA A 135 5.42 -8.85 11.12
N LYS A 136 5.04 -9.82 11.96
CA LYS A 136 5.94 -10.90 12.44
C LYS A 136 6.72 -11.54 11.30
N SER A 137 6.06 -11.76 10.17
CA SER A 137 6.71 -11.87 8.87
C SER A 137 6.32 -10.66 8.04
N LEU A 138 7.32 -10.01 7.44
CA LEU A 138 7.09 -8.84 6.60
C LEU A 138 6.29 -9.22 5.34
N LYS A 139 6.56 -10.41 4.81
CA LYS A 139 5.82 -10.97 3.68
C LYS A 139 4.32 -11.04 3.98
N SER A 140 3.94 -11.69 5.08
CA SER A 140 2.52 -11.80 5.44
C SER A 140 1.90 -10.43 5.72
N GLY A 141 2.65 -9.53 6.35
CA GLY A 141 2.19 -8.17 6.61
C GLY A 141 1.83 -7.42 5.32
N ILE A 142 2.71 -7.44 4.32
CA ILE A 142 2.47 -6.78 3.03
C ILE A 142 1.30 -7.44 2.29
N GLU A 143 1.24 -8.78 2.25
CA GLU A 143 0.14 -9.50 1.61
C GLU A 143 -1.21 -9.19 2.27
N ASN A 144 -1.25 -9.06 3.61
CA ASN A 144 -2.44 -8.63 4.35
C ASN A 144 -2.86 -7.21 4.02
N VAL A 145 -1.91 -6.27 3.90
CA VAL A 145 -2.20 -4.89 3.48
C VAL A 145 -2.79 -4.88 2.07
N ILE A 146 -2.21 -5.61 1.11
CA ILE A 146 -2.74 -5.71 -0.26
C ILE A 146 -4.16 -6.28 -0.25
N ARG A 147 -4.41 -7.30 0.57
CA ARG A 147 -5.74 -7.90 0.74
C ARG A 147 -6.72 -6.91 1.38
N GLY A 148 -6.28 -6.11 2.35
CA GLY A 148 -7.08 -5.05 2.97
C GLY A 148 -7.46 -3.95 2.00
N LEU A 149 -6.52 -3.51 1.15
CA LEU A 149 -6.81 -2.55 0.09
C LEU A 149 -7.79 -3.12 -0.93
N SER A 150 -7.62 -4.39 -1.32
CA SER A 150 -8.55 -5.09 -2.21
C SER A 150 -9.96 -5.11 -1.64
N LEU A 151 -10.10 -5.38 -0.34
CA LEU A 151 -11.38 -5.38 0.34
C LEU A 151 -11.98 -3.97 0.41
N TYR A 152 -11.20 -2.97 0.79
CA TYR A 152 -11.63 -1.57 0.83
C TYR A 152 -12.28 -1.16 -0.50
N PHE A 153 -11.54 -1.31 -1.61
CA PHE A 153 -12.08 -0.90 -2.92
C PHE A 153 -13.28 -1.73 -3.36
N LYS A 154 -13.35 -3.00 -2.95
CA LYS A 154 -14.54 -3.82 -3.20
C LYS A 154 -15.75 -3.27 -2.43
N ILE A 155 -15.60 -2.93 -1.16
CA ILE A 155 -16.68 -2.36 -0.34
C ILE A 155 -17.19 -1.06 -0.96
N ILE A 156 -16.27 -0.14 -1.32
CA ILE A 156 -16.66 1.13 -1.95
C ILE A 156 -17.45 0.88 -3.24
N SER A 157 -16.96 -0.02 -4.11
CA SER A 157 -17.65 -0.35 -5.36
C SER A 157 -19.05 -0.94 -5.14
N GLU A 158 -19.23 -1.82 -4.15
CA GLU A 158 -20.54 -2.41 -3.84
C GLU A 158 -21.48 -1.36 -3.21
N GLN A 159 -20.95 -0.44 -2.41
CA GLN A 159 -21.73 0.68 -1.85
C GLN A 159 -22.23 1.63 -2.94
N GLU A 160 -21.39 1.95 -3.93
CA GLU A 160 -21.79 2.77 -5.08
C GLU A 160 -22.91 2.11 -5.89
N ASP A 161 -22.79 0.81 -6.19
CA ASP A 161 -23.83 0.06 -6.92
C ASP A 161 -25.16 0.00 -6.14
N ILE A 162 -25.11 -0.25 -4.83
CA ILE A 162 -26.30 -0.23 -3.97
C ILE A 162 -26.93 1.17 -3.96
N ALA A 163 -26.12 2.22 -3.80
CA ALA A 163 -26.60 3.59 -3.79
C ALA A 163 -27.30 3.96 -5.10
N LEU A 164 -26.71 3.59 -6.25
CA LEU A 164 -27.31 3.79 -7.56
C LEU A 164 -28.65 3.06 -7.70
N LYS A 165 -28.69 1.78 -7.34
CA LYS A 165 -29.92 0.96 -7.39
C LYS A 165 -31.02 1.57 -6.53
N VAL A 166 -30.72 1.94 -5.29
CA VAL A 166 -31.67 2.58 -4.38
C VAL A 166 -32.15 3.90 -4.97
N ALA A 167 -31.26 4.78 -5.41
CA ALA A 167 -31.63 6.07 -6.00
C ALA A 167 -32.55 5.92 -7.22
N SER A 168 -32.30 4.94 -8.09
CA SER A 168 -33.16 4.65 -9.24
C SER A 168 -34.60 4.31 -8.83
N THR A 169 -34.81 3.60 -7.72
CA THR A 169 -36.17 3.29 -7.24
C THR A 169 -36.98 4.52 -6.81
N PHE A 170 -36.32 5.62 -6.46
CA PHE A 170 -36.98 6.88 -6.10
C PHE A 170 -37.16 7.83 -7.29
N ASN A 171 -36.54 7.54 -8.44
CA ASN A 171 -36.70 8.31 -9.67
C ASN A 171 -37.84 7.78 -10.57
N GLU A 172 -38.46 6.65 -10.23
CA GLU A 172 -39.66 6.18 -10.91
C GLU A 172 -40.89 6.97 -10.42
N PRO A 173 -41.72 7.54 -11.31
CA PRO A 173 -42.92 8.27 -10.89
C PRO A 173 -43.84 7.34 -10.11
N GLN A 174 -44.17 7.72 -8.87
CA GLN A 174 -45.21 7.04 -8.10
C GLN A 174 -46.54 7.22 -8.83
N HIS A 175 -47.02 6.16 -9.47
CA HIS A 175 -48.35 6.10 -10.10
C HIS A 175 -49.46 6.01 -9.07
#